data_AF-A0A2N6EA01-F1
#
_entry.id   AF-A0A2N6EA01-F1
#
_cell.length_a   1.000
_cell.length_b   1.000
_cell.length_c   1.000
_cell.angle_alpha   90.00
_cell.angle_beta   90.00
_cell.angle_gamma   90.00
#
_symmetry.space_group_name_H-M   'P 1'
#
loop_
_entity.id
_entity.type
_entity.pdbx_description
1 polymer ?
#
loop_
_entity_poly.entity_id
_entity_poly.type
_entity_poly.pdbx_seq_one_letter_code
_entity_poly.pdbx_strand_id
1 'polypeptide(L)'
;MEWLEGVALALEEALESEDVAALRSELEEGGVLRPEAGRRPRPRQAKPEAQVRSTLSPGGYLLFWGKNNRTNDYVSKQMTAAEDLWFHSHNMPGCHLVLKRGKGGDEVPEEDVLYAASIAAGHSRGKRDGKVEVMVAEGKAVRKPKGVRPGLVTVDRYRTVVVRPCRPEEKVEKTES
;
A
#
# COMPACT_ATOMS: atom_id res chain seq x y z
N MET A 1 -7.09 -16.35 4.18
CA MET A 1 -5.65 -16.62 3.97
C MET A 1 -4.93 -15.34 3.54
N GLU A 2 -5.46 -14.59 2.57
CA GLU A 2 -4.90 -13.32 2.05
C GLU A 2 -4.42 -12.32 3.13
N TRP A 3 -5.19 -12.11 4.21
CA TRP A 3 -4.78 -11.19 5.27
C TRP A 3 -3.46 -11.59 5.97
N LEU A 4 -3.25 -12.89 6.24
CA LEU A 4 -2.00 -13.37 6.85
C LEU A 4 -0.82 -13.26 5.89
N GLU A 5 -1.05 -13.46 4.60
CA GLU A 5 0.00 -13.26 3.58
C GLU A 5 0.39 -11.78 3.46
N GLY A 6 -0.57 -10.86 3.60
CA GLY A 6 -0.30 -9.43 3.71
C GLY A 6 0.54 -9.09 4.96
N VAL A 7 0.23 -9.68 6.11
CA VAL A 7 1.04 -9.51 7.33
C VAL A 7 2.45 -10.08 7.13
N ALA A 8 2.59 -11.24 6.51
CA ALA A 8 3.89 -11.85 6.24
C ALA A 8 4.75 -10.96 5.32
N LEU A 9 4.17 -10.45 4.23
CA LEU A 9 4.86 -9.51 3.34
C LEU A 9 5.28 -8.25 4.08
N ALA A 10 4.40 -7.67 4.90
CA ALA A 10 4.73 -6.47 5.66
C ALA A 10 5.84 -6.72 6.69
N LEU A 11 5.92 -7.93 7.27
CA LEU A 11 7.01 -8.31 8.16
C LEU A 11 8.34 -8.45 7.43
N GLU A 12 8.35 -8.99 6.21
CA GLU A 12 9.55 -9.04 5.36
C GLU A 12 10.06 -7.64 4.95
N GLU A 13 9.16 -6.67 4.84
CA GLU A 13 9.46 -5.30 4.44
C GLU A 13 9.69 -4.34 5.62
N ALA A 14 9.52 -4.82 6.85
CA ALA A 14 9.71 -4.02 8.06
C ALA A 14 11.20 -3.74 8.27
N LEU A 15 11.58 -2.46 8.19
CA LEU A 15 12.97 -2.01 8.38
C LEU A 15 13.20 -1.50 9.81
N GLU A 16 12.15 -0.99 10.45
CA GLU A 16 12.23 -0.32 11.74
C GLU A 16 11.49 -1.11 12.83
N SER A 17 11.90 -0.89 14.09
CA SER A 17 11.28 -1.54 15.24
C SER A 17 9.80 -1.17 15.41
N GLU A 18 9.45 0.03 14.97
CA GLU A 18 8.12 0.61 14.94
C GLU A 18 7.20 -0.13 13.95
N ASP A 19 7.72 -0.52 12.79
CA ASP A 19 6.99 -1.30 11.78
C ASP A 19 6.62 -2.67 12.36
N VAL A 20 7.58 -3.34 13.02
CA VAL A 20 7.36 -4.64 13.69
C VAL A 20 6.35 -4.50 14.84
N ALA A 21 6.44 -3.43 15.63
CA ALA A 21 5.51 -3.17 16.71
C ALA A 21 4.06 -2.95 16.19
N ALA A 22 3.91 -2.26 15.05
CA ALA A 22 2.61 -2.06 14.41
C ALA A 22 2.01 -3.39 13.94
N LEU A 23 2.81 -4.25 13.30
CA LEU A 23 2.38 -5.58 12.83
C LEU A 23 2.01 -6.51 13.99
N ARG A 24 2.77 -6.50 15.08
CA ARG A 24 2.42 -7.25 16.29
C ARG A 24 1.07 -6.84 16.83
N SER A 25 0.80 -5.54 16.92
CA SER A 25 -0.51 -5.08 17.40
C SER A 25 -1.64 -5.48 16.46
N GLU A 26 -1.39 -5.50 15.14
CA GLU A 26 -2.35 -5.98 14.18
C GLU A 26 -2.67 -7.48 14.38
N LEU A 27 -1.64 -8.29 14.64
CA LEU A 27 -1.80 -9.71 14.94
C LEU A 27 -2.54 -9.98 16.27
N GLU A 28 -2.28 -9.17 17.31
CA GLU A 28 -2.97 -9.24 18.59
C GLU A 28 -4.47 -8.89 18.45
N GLU A 29 -4.80 -7.83 17.70
CA GLU A 29 -6.20 -7.45 17.42
C GLU A 29 -6.91 -8.44 16.50
N GLY A 30 -6.18 -9.03 15.56
CA GLY A 30 -6.68 -10.11 14.70
C GLY A 30 -6.90 -11.44 15.44
N GLY A 31 -6.57 -11.50 16.74
CA GLY A 31 -6.72 -12.68 17.60
C GLY A 31 -5.70 -13.79 17.35
N VAL A 32 -4.65 -13.51 16.56
CA VAL A 32 -3.60 -14.48 16.22
C VAL A 32 -2.59 -14.59 17.36
N LEU A 33 -2.22 -13.46 17.94
CA LEU A 33 -1.34 -13.40 19.11
C LEU A 33 -2.15 -13.10 20.37
N ARG A 34 -1.80 -13.78 21.46
CA ARG A 34 -2.31 -13.41 22.79
C ARG A 34 -1.49 -12.23 23.32
N PRO A 35 -2.13 -11.20 23.90
CA PRO A 35 -1.40 -10.14 24.57
C PRO A 35 -0.61 -10.73 25.75
N GLU A 36 0.65 -10.33 25.90
CA GLU A 36 1.45 -10.74 27.05
C GLU A 36 0.89 -10.12 28.34
N ALA A 37 0.60 -10.97 29.33
CA ALA A 37 0.15 -10.53 30.64
C ALA A 37 1.25 -9.70 31.33
N GLY A 38 0.89 -8.50 31.83
CA GLY A 38 1.80 -7.63 32.59
C GLY A 38 2.58 -6.59 31.77
N ARG A 39 2.34 -6.48 30.46
CA ARG A 39 3.00 -5.44 29.63
C ARG A 39 2.38 -4.06 29.88
N ARG A 40 3.23 -3.03 29.98
CA ARG A 40 2.84 -1.60 30.12
C ARG A 40 1.77 -1.22 29.07
N PRO A 41 0.89 -0.24 29.39
CA PRO A 41 -0.14 0.22 28.45
C PRO A 41 0.47 0.57 27.11
N ARG A 42 -0.22 0.16 26.03
CA ARG A 42 0.24 0.31 24.65
C ARG A 42 0.74 1.74 24.44
N PRO A 43 1.99 1.97 23.97
CA PRO A 43 2.38 3.30 23.52
C PRO A 43 1.34 3.75 22.48
N ARG A 44 0.94 5.04 22.54
CA ARG A 44 0.03 5.62 21.54
C ARG A 44 0.62 5.31 20.18
N GLN A 45 -0.04 4.42 19.44
CA GLN A 45 0.39 4.09 18.09
C GLN A 45 0.46 5.38 17.29
N ALA A 46 1.57 5.56 16.57
CA ALA A 46 1.65 6.62 15.59
C ALA A 46 0.42 6.51 14.69
N LYS A 47 -0.21 7.66 14.40
CA LYS A 47 -1.39 7.67 13.54
C LYS A 47 -1.02 7.03 12.20
N PRO A 48 -1.92 6.25 11.57
CA PRO A 48 -1.66 5.63 10.27
C PRO A 48 -1.17 6.64 9.21
N GLU A 49 -1.63 7.88 9.32
CA GLU A 49 -1.18 9.08 8.59
C GLU A 49 0.34 9.27 8.54
N ALA A 50 1.04 8.96 9.63
CA ALA A 50 2.48 9.18 9.77
C ALA A 50 3.33 8.03 9.23
N GLN A 51 2.69 6.94 8.76
CA GLN A 51 3.36 5.70 8.37
C GLN A 51 3.18 5.34 6.89
N VAL A 52 2.45 6.16 6.13
CA VAL A 52 2.37 6.01 4.67
C VAL A 52 3.65 6.52 4.02
N ARG A 53 4.10 5.83 2.97
CA ARG A 53 5.18 6.33 2.12
C ARG A 53 4.61 7.25 1.06
N SER A 54 5.42 8.19 0.58
CA SER A 54 5.02 9.09 -0.50
C SER A 54 6.17 9.39 -1.46
N THR A 55 5.81 9.73 -2.69
CA THR A 55 6.75 10.22 -3.70
C THR A 55 6.00 11.04 -4.75
N LEU A 56 6.74 11.63 -5.68
CA LEU A 56 6.19 12.29 -6.86
C LEU A 56 6.38 11.39 -8.09
N SER A 57 5.37 11.39 -8.95
CA SER A 57 5.53 10.83 -10.29
C SER A 57 6.34 11.78 -11.19
N PRO A 58 6.82 11.34 -12.37
CA PRO A 58 7.52 12.20 -13.32
C PRO A 58 6.73 13.46 -13.72
N GLY A 59 5.41 13.34 -13.89
CA GLY A 59 4.50 14.46 -14.14
C GLY A 59 4.15 15.30 -12.91
N GLY A 60 4.70 14.98 -11.73
CA GLY A 60 4.50 15.75 -10.50
C GLY A 60 3.27 15.37 -9.68
N TYR A 61 2.62 14.23 -9.96
CA TYR A 61 1.49 13.76 -9.17
C TYR A 61 1.95 13.17 -7.83
N LEU A 62 1.22 13.47 -6.76
CA LEU A 62 1.51 12.91 -5.44
C LEU A 62 1.05 11.45 -5.38
N LEU A 63 1.97 10.56 -5.01
CA LEU A 63 1.73 9.15 -4.79
C LEU A 63 1.83 8.85 -3.30
N PHE A 64 0.92 8.03 -2.78
CA PHE A 64 0.97 7.53 -1.40
C PHE A 64 0.72 6.03 -1.37
N TRP A 65 1.46 5.27 -0.56
CA TRP A 65 1.22 3.84 -0.37
C TRP A 65 1.44 3.36 1.05
N GLY A 66 0.73 2.29 1.42
CA GLY A 66 0.84 1.67 2.73
C GLY A 66 2.03 0.72 2.85
N LYS A 67 2.54 0.58 4.07
CA LYS A 67 3.59 -0.40 4.44
C LYS A 67 3.02 -1.71 5.00
N ASN A 68 1.78 -1.67 5.48
CA ASN A 68 1.09 -2.78 6.16
C ASN A 68 -0.42 -2.68 5.94
N ASN A 69 -1.18 -3.66 6.39
CA ASN A 69 -2.62 -3.71 6.15
C ASN A 69 -3.38 -2.53 6.76
N ARG A 70 -2.94 -2.00 7.91
CA ARG A 70 -3.54 -0.81 8.55
C ARG A 70 -3.33 0.47 7.74
N THR A 71 -2.12 0.67 7.24
CA THR A 71 -1.81 1.83 6.39
C THR A 71 -2.42 1.67 5.01
N ASN A 72 -2.50 0.45 4.46
CA ASN A 72 -3.25 0.15 3.23
C ASN A 72 -4.73 0.53 3.35
N ASP A 73 -5.35 0.16 4.48
CA ASP A 73 -6.69 0.58 4.86
C ASP A 73 -6.85 2.11 4.85
N TYR A 74 -5.91 2.80 5.49
CA TYR A 74 -5.92 4.25 5.58
C TYR A 74 -5.78 4.89 4.19
N VAL A 75 -4.86 4.41 3.37
CA VAL A 75 -4.68 4.86 1.98
C VAL A 75 -5.97 4.67 1.18
N SER A 76 -6.58 3.48 1.27
CA SER A 76 -7.72 3.13 0.42
C SER A 76 -9.02 3.78 0.85
N LYS A 77 -9.22 3.97 2.15
CA LYS A 77 -10.50 4.47 2.69
C LYS A 77 -10.49 5.96 3.00
N GLN A 78 -9.38 6.48 3.51
CA GLN A 78 -9.30 7.85 4.01
C GLN A 78 -8.57 8.77 3.06
N MET A 79 -7.48 8.28 2.43
CA MET A 79 -6.74 9.10 1.48
C MET A 79 -7.40 9.11 0.11
N THR A 80 -7.85 7.96 -0.41
CA THR A 80 -8.34 7.86 -1.79
C THR A 80 -9.66 8.61 -1.99
N ALA A 81 -9.64 9.67 -2.79
CA ALA A 81 -10.85 10.37 -3.23
C ALA A 81 -11.51 9.62 -4.40
N ALA A 82 -12.77 9.94 -4.67
CA ALA A 82 -13.55 9.28 -5.73
C ALA A 82 -12.89 9.34 -7.12
N GLU A 83 -12.21 10.45 -7.43
CA GLU A 83 -11.52 10.70 -8.70
C GLU A 83 -10.06 10.28 -8.69
N ASP A 84 -9.47 9.92 -7.54
CA ASP A 84 -8.09 9.45 -7.51
C ASP A 84 -7.94 8.09 -8.21
N LEU A 85 -6.71 7.74 -8.60
CA LEU A 85 -6.41 6.40 -9.09
C LEU A 85 -5.84 5.57 -7.95
N TRP A 86 -6.35 4.35 -7.81
CA TRP A 86 -5.94 3.36 -6.83
C TRP A 86 -5.29 2.17 -7.52
N PHE A 87 -4.25 1.64 -6.89
CA PHE A 87 -3.39 0.59 -7.43
C PHE A 87 -3.14 -0.51 -6.42
N HIS A 88 -3.10 -1.75 -6.91
CA HIS A 88 -2.72 -2.93 -6.14
C HIS A 88 -2.27 -4.06 -7.07
N SER A 89 -1.32 -4.88 -6.63
CA SER A 89 -0.89 -6.07 -7.39
C SER A 89 -2.06 -7.04 -7.61
N HIS A 90 -2.23 -7.53 -8.84
CA HIS A 90 -3.34 -8.43 -9.15
C HIS A 90 -3.07 -9.84 -8.59
N ASN A 91 -4.07 -10.42 -7.91
CA ASN A 91 -4.04 -11.77 -7.34
C ASN A 91 -2.84 -12.09 -6.42
N MET A 92 -2.23 -11.07 -5.80
CA MET A 92 -1.17 -11.27 -4.83
C MET A 92 -1.12 -10.14 -3.80
N PRO A 93 -0.58 -10.40 -2.60
CA PRO A 93 -0.40 -9.39 -1.57
C PRO A 93 0.54 -8.28 -2.04
N GLY A 94 0.15 -7.03 -1.75
CA GLY A 94 0.98 -5.86 -1.98
C GLY A 94 0.49 -4.63 -1.23
N CYS A 95 1.18 -3.51 -1.44
CA CYS A 95 0.73 -2.23 -0.91
C CYS A 95 -0.51 -1.73 -1.66
N HIS A 96 -1.35 -0.97 -0.95
CA HIS A 96 -2.37 -0.15 -1.59
C HIS A 96 -1.74 1.20 -1.88
N LEU A 97 -1.76 1.60 -3.15
CA LEU A 97 -1.19 2.87 -3.61
C LEU A 97 -2.29 3.75 -4.19
N VAL A 98 -2.21 5.06 -3.93
CA VAL A 98 -3.08 6.07 -4.52
C VAL A 98 -2.26 7.14 -5.24
N LEU A 99 -2.67 7.49 -6.46
CA LEU A 99 -2.20 8.65 -7.20
C LEU A 99 -3.24 9.77 -7.08
N LYS A 100 -2.79 10.93 -6.60
CA LYS A 100 -3.63 12.11 -6.40
C LYS A 100 -3.80 12.87 -7.70
N ARG A 101 -5.02 12.87 -8.25
CA ARG A 101 -5.33 13.61 -9.48
C ARG A 101 -5.49 15.12 -9.27
N GLY A 102 -5.75 15.55 -8.03
CA GLY A 102 -6.07 16.94 -7.73
C GLY A 102 -7.50 17.31 -8.13
N LYS A 103 -7.89 18.57 -7.92
CA LYS A 103 -9.22 19.09 -8.33
C LYS A 103 -9.13 19.53 -9.80
N GLY A 104 -9.75 18.79 -10.70
CA GLY A 104 -9.78 19.16 -12.12
C GLY A 104 -10.19 18.04 -13.07
N GLY A 105 -10.05 16.77 -12.66
CA GLY A 105 -10.48 15.63 -13.48
C GLY A 105 -9.65 15.42 -14.75
N ASP A 106 -8.52 16.12 -14.90
CA ASP A 106 -7.63 15.95 -16.03
C ASP A 106 -7.15 14.49 -16.13
N GLU A 107 -7.05 14.00 -17.36
CA GLU A 107 -6.59 12.65 -17.63
C GLU A 107 -5.12 12.53 -17.20
N VAL A 108 -4.82 11.53 -16.36
CA VAL A 108 -3.45 11.28 -15.91
C VAL A 108 -2.69 10.68 -17.10
N PRO A 109 -1.53 11.25 -17.49
CA PRO A 109 -0.68 10.67 -18.52
C PRO A 109 -0.37 9.20 -18.25
N GLU A 110 -0.34 8.39 -19.31
CA GLU A 110 -0.10 6.94 -19.17
C GLU A 110 1.24 6.64 -18.48
N GLU A 111 2.26 7.47 -18.70
CA GLU A 111 3.56 7.35 -18.05
C GLU A 111 3.49 7.42 -16.51
N ASP A 112 2.66 8.31 -15.96
CA ASP A 112 2.47 8.46 -14.52
C ASP A 112 1.68 7.31 -13.93
N VAL A 113 0.70 6.79 -14.69
CA VAL A 113 -0.06 5.59 -14.30
C VAL A 113 0.87 4.37 -14.25
N LEU A 114 1.71 4.18 -15.27
CA LEU A 114 2.67 3.07 -15.32
C LEU A 114 3.73 3.21 -14.24
N TYR A 115 4.18 4.43 -13.94
CA TYR A 115 5.10 4.70 -12.84
C TYR A 115 4.49 4.34 -11.49
N ALA A 116 3.27 4.80 -11.19
CA ALA A 116 2.56 4.43 -9.97
C ALA A 116 2.33 2.91 -9.85
N ALA A 117 1.95 2.27 -10.95
CA ALA A 117 1.81 0.81 -11.00
C ALA A 117 3.15 0.09 -10.72
N SER A 118 4.27 0.60 -11.24
CA SER A 118 5.60 0.01 -11.02
C SER A 118 6.01 0.04 -9.54
N ILE A 119 5.62 1.10 -8.81
CA ILE A 119 5.85 1.21 -7.36
C ILE A 119 4.98 0.21 -6.60
N ALA A 120 3.69 0.09 -6.97
CA ALA A 120 2.80 -0.89 -6.35
C ALA A 120 3.34 -2.32 -6.54
N ALA A 121 3.84 -2.64 -7.74
CA ALA A 121 4.53 -3.90 -8.00
C ALA A 121 5.83 -4.07 -7.18
N GLY A 122 6.61 -3.01 -7.01
CA GLY A 122 7.83 -2.99 -6.20
C GLY A 122 7.61 -3.34 -4.73
N HIS A 123 6.45 -2.99 -4.18
CA HIS A 123 6.07 -3.29 -2.79
C HIS A 123 5.01 -4.41 -2.71
N SER A 124 5.09 -5.37 -3.63
CA SER A 124 4.27 -6.58 -3.64
C SER A 124 5.12 -7.84 -3.46
N ARG A 125 4.43 -8.99 -3.33
CA ARG A 125 5.10 -10.30 -3.37
C ARG A 125 5.85 -10.53 -4.68
N GLY A 126 5.39 -9.93 -5.79
CA GLY A 126 6.02 -9.98 -7.11
C GLY A 126 7.23 -9.05 -7.29
N LYS A 127 7.78 -8.45 -6.23
CA LYS A 127 8.89 -7.49 -6.29
C LYS A 127 10.14 -7.98 -7.04
N ARG A 128 10.37 -9.29 -7.13
CA ARG A 128 11.49 -9.92 -7.84
C ARG A 128 11.12 -10.49 -9.21
N ASP A 129 9.85 -10.37 -9.61
CA ASP A 129 9.39 -10.87 -10.90
C ASP A 129 9.79 -9.91 -12.02
N GLY A 130 10.06 -10.45 -13.20
CA GLY A 130 10.44 -9.62 -14.36
C GLY A 130 9.32 -8.70 -14.82
N LYS A 131 8.05 -9.09 -14.61
CA LYS A 131 6.85 -8.31 -14.89
C LYS A 131 5.76 -8.71 -13.89
N VAL A 132 5.00 -7.73 -13.42
CA VAL A 132 3.88 -7.92 -12.49
C VAL A 132 2.64 -7.26 -13.08
N GLU A 133 1.50 -7.94 -12.96
CA GLU A 133 0.20 -7.38 -13.30
C GLU A 133 -0.35 -6.58 -12.12
N VAL A 134 -0.77 -5.33 -12.39
CA VAL A 134 -1.25 -4.38 -11.39
C VAL A 134 -2.63 -3.90 -11.79
N MET A 135 -3.57 -3.98 -10.84
CA MET A 135 -4.89 -3.42 -10.97
C MET A 135 -4.83 -1.90 -10.84
N VAL A 136 -5.56 -1.22 -11.71
CA VAL A 136 -5.79 0.23 -11.68
C VAL A 136 -7.29 0.46 -11.62
N ALA A 137 -7.75 1.13 -10.58
CA ALA A 137 -9.15 1.44 -10.37
C ALA A 137 -9.32 2.93 -10.04
N GLU A 138 -10.49 3.48 -10.34
CA GLU A 138 -10.87 4.76 -9.77
C GLU A 138 -11.26 4.59 -8.29
N GLY A 139 -10.95 5.57 -7.46
CA GLY A 139 -11.27 5.52 -6.03
C GLY A 139 -12.74 5.25 -5.74
N LYS A 140 -13.67 5.76 -6.58
CA LYS A 140 -15.11 5.50 -6.46
C LYS A 140 -15.51 4.02 -6.64
N ALA A 141 -14.66 3.22 -7.28
CA ALA A 141 -14.86 1.80 -7.50
C ALA A 141 -14.23 0.93 -6.39
N VAL A 142 -13.45 1.52 -5.48
CA VAL A 142 -12.80 0.84 -4.36
C VAL A 142 -13.65 1.04 -3.11
N ARG A 143 -14.03 -0.06 -2.46
CA ARG A 143 -14.83 -0.02 -1.24
C ARG A 143 -14.23 -0.93 -0.19
N LYS A 144 -14.30 -0.48 1.07
CA LYS A 144 -14.03 -1.32 2.23
C LYS A 144 -15.36 -1.75 2.86
N PRO A 145 -15.77 -3.03 2.78
CA PRO A 145 -16.94 -3.51 3.50
C PRO A 145 -16.83 -3.28 5.01
N LYS A 146 -17.96 -3.08 5.70
CA LYS A 146 -17.94 -2.92 7.16
C LYS A 146 -17.61 -4.26 7.83
N GLY A 147 -16.71 -4.24 8.81
CA GLY A 147 -16.38 -5.41 9.63
C GLY A 147 -15.33 -6.36 9.06
N VAL A 148 -14.78 -6.10 7.86
CA VAL A 148 -13.66 -6.88 7.33
C VAL A 148 -12.34 -6.45 7.96
N ARG A 149 -11.39 -7.39 8.01
CA ARG A 149 -10.04 -7.14 8.53
C ARG A 149 -9.35 -6.01 7.74
N PRO A 150 -8.39 -5.29 8.37
CA PRO A 150 -7.61 -4.28 7.66
C PRO A 150 -6.92 -4.82 6.41
N GLY A 151 -6.75 -3.97 5.40
CA GLY A 151 -6.11 -4.30 4.13
C GLY A 151 -7.03 -4.98 3.13
N LEU A 152 -8.23 -5.41 3.51
CA LEU A 152 -9.19 -6.02 2.59
C LEU A 152 -10.10 -4.96 1.96
N VAL A 153 -10.09 -4.90 0.62
CA VAL A 153 -10.94 -4.03 -0.19
C VAL A 153 -11.64 -4.82 -1.28
N THR A 154 -12.79 -4.31 -1.71
CA THR A 154 -13.53 -4.80 -2.88
C THR A 154 -13.43 -3.76 -3.97
N VAL A 155 -13.16 -4.20 -5.20
CA VAL A 155 -12.99 -3.32 -6.36
C VAL A 155 -14.00 -3.71 -7.43
N ASP A 156 -14.95 -2.82 -7.70
CA ASP A 156 -16.07 -3.12 -8.61
C ASP A 156 -15.68 -3.04 -10.09
N ARG A 157 -14.80 -2.08 -10.43
CA ARG A 157 -14.31 -1.85 -11.79
C ARG A 157 -12.84 -1.49 -11.73
N TYR A 158 -12.05 -2.24 -12.49
CA TYR A 158 -10.63 -2.01 -12.64
C TYR A 158 -10.19 -2.45 -14.04
N ARG A 159 -9.04 -1.93 -14.45
CA ARG A 159 -8.26 -2.47 -15.56
C ARG A 159 -6.94 -2.99 -15.01
N THR A 160 -6.22 -3.80 -15.78
CA THR A 160 -4.87 -4.22 -15.41
C THR A 160 -3.82 -3.59 -16.33
N VAL A 161 -2.63 -3.41 -15.79
CA VAL A 161 -1.42 -3.01 -16.52
C VAL A 161 -0.28 -3.92 -16.12
N VAL A 162 0.61 -4.23 -17.07
CA VAL A 162 1.78 -5.06 -16.81
C VAL A 162 3.02 -4.18 -16.75
N VAL A 163 3.69 -4.18 -15.62
CA VAL A 163 4.83 -3.29 -15.36
C VAL A 163 6.02 -4.05 -14.79
N ARG A 164 7.22 -3.47 -14.89
CA ARG A 164 8.38 -3.95 -14.15
C ARG A 164 8.34 -3.35 -12.74
N PRO A 165 8.58 -4.13 -11.68
CA PRO A 165 8.69 -3.59 -10.33
C PRO A 165 9.75 -2.49 -10.22
N CYS A 166 9.43 -1.40 -9.52
CA CYS A 166 10.33 -0.29 -9.27
C CYS A 166 10.25 0.12 -7.80
N ARG A 167 11.40 0.35 -7.17
CA ARG A 167 11.50 0.94 -5.83
C ARG A 167 12.29 2.25 -5.93
N PRO A 168 11.66 3.41 -5.69
CA PRO A 168 12.35 4.68 -5.81
C PRO A 168 13.46 4.85 -4.75
N GLU A 169 13.32 4.20 -3.60
CA GLU A 169 14.29 4.25 -2.48
C GLU A 169 15.63 3.59 -2.85
N GLU A 170 15.65 2.51 -3.65
CA GLU A 170 16.86 1.78 -4.02
C GLU A 170 17.71 2.49 -5.10
N LYS A 171 17.17 3.52 -5.77
CA LYS A 171 17.93 4.26 -6.80
C LYS A 171 18.93 5.26 -6.21
N VAL A 172 18.76 5.66 -4.95
CA VAL A 172 19.59 6.70 -4.32
C VAL A 172 21.00 6.18 -4.00
N GLU A 173 21.17 4.87 -3.76
CA GLU A 173 22.46 4.30 -3.32
C GLU A 173 23.47 4.00 -4.46
N LYS A 174 23.10 4.13 -5.74
CA LYS A 174 24.00 3.76 -6.86
C LYS A 174 24.69 4.94 -7.56
N THR A 175 24.71 6.12 -6.96
CA THR A 175 25.33 7.33 -7.58
C THR A 175 26.52 7.88 -6.79
N GLU A 176 27.07 7.13 -5.84
CA GLU A 176 28.33 7.46 -5.17
C GLU A 176 29.32 6.29 -5.31
N SER A 177 30.03 6.24 -6.44
CA SER A 177 31.30 5.50 -6.60
C SER A 177 32.10 6.10 -7.74
#